data_AF-A0AAD5MX82-F1
#
_entry.id   AF-A0AAD5MX82-F1
#
_cell.length_a   1.000
_cell.length_b   1.000
_cell.length_c   1.000
_cell.angle_alpha   90.00
_cell.angle_beta   90.00
_cell.angle_gamma   90.00
#
_symmetry.space_group_name_H-M   'P 1'
#
loop_
_entity.id
_entity.type
_entity.pdbx_description
1 polymer ?
#
loop_
_entity_poly.entity_id
_entity_poly.type
_entity_poly.pdbx_seq_one_letter_code
_entity_poly.pdbx_strand_id
1 'polypeptide(L)'
;MGALLITIFWVAPTTLLECEISTELASKVLGILDIIFWNVGIYCHLAISLNRVVAITFPLQVSNFLSVRNTAVAVLICWMLGVLLRVPYVWANCFFFYNTVKWEWRFSETPCIFVLINFHITQAVIILIVVLDCITLICLRIKHKGNKTQYHNGIYTNIAARKRKEMEVRFVKQVKR
;
A
#
# COMPACT_ATOMS: atom_id res chain seq x y z
N MET A 1 -0.18 10.56 -3.91
CA MET A 1 -0.50 11.32 -5.14
C MET A 1 -0.44 12.82 -4.92
N GLY A 2 -1.10 13.39 -3.89
CA GLY A 2 -1.04 14.84 -3.61
C GLY A 2 0.36 15.42 -3.38
N ALA A 3 1.20 14.74 -2.58
CA ALA A 3 2.59 15.16 -2.34
C ALA A 3 3.43 15.29 -3.63
N LEU A 4 3.27 14.33 -4.56
CA LEU A 4 3.99 14.35 -5.85
C LEU A 4 3.57 15.51 -6.75
N LEU A 5 2.31 15.95 -6.67
CA LEU A 5 1.86 17.12 -7.42
C LEU A 5 2.53 18.39 -6.87
N ILE A 6 2.66 18.50 -5.54
CA ILE A 6 3.34 19.64 -4.92
C ILE A 6 4.82 19.65 -5.32
N THR A 7 5.49 18.49 -5.36
CA THR A 7 6.89 18.45 -5.78
C THR A 7 7.09 18.78 -7.27
N ILE A 8 6.22 18.30 -8.15
CA ILE A 8 6.36 18.54 -9.60
C ILE A 8 6.00 19.98 -9.95
N PHE A 9 4.89 20.50 -9.42
CA PHE A 9 4.35 21.80 -9.84
C PHE A 9 4.90 22.98 -9.03
N TRP A 10 5.47 22.75 -7.85
CA TRP A 10 6.04 23.81 -7.02
C TRP A 10 7.53 23.65 -6.80
N VAL A 11 7.97 22.49 -6.28
CA VAL A 11 9.39 22.30 -5.96
C VAL A 11 10.26 22.39 -7.22
N ALA A 12 9.96 21.62 -8.26
CA ALA A 12 10.74 21.62 -9.49
C ALA A 12 10.92 23.01 -10.14
N PRO A 13 9.87 23.83 -10.33
CA PRO A 13 10.06 25.18 -10.86
C PRO A 13 10.81 26.11 -9.89
N THR A 14 10.58 26.02 -8.58
CA THR A 14 11.34 26.85 -7.61
C THR A 14 12.83 26.52 -7.59
N THR A 15 13.21 25.25 -7.80
CA THR A 15 14.61 24.83 -7.90
C THR A 15 15.25 25.26 -9.21
N LEU A 16 14.56 25.08 -10.35
CA LEU A 16 15.10 25.35 -11.68
C LEU A 16 15.24 26.85 -11.99
N LEU A 17 14.38 27.68 -11.41
CA LEU A 17 14.36 29.13 -11.67
C LEU A 17 15.14 29.92 -10.61
N GLU A 18 15.80 29.24 -9.64
CA GLU A 18 16.50 29.85 -8.48
C GLU A 18 15.69 31.00 -7.86
N CYS A 19 14.37 30.85 -7.85
CA CYS A 19 13.46 31.95 -7.59
C CYS A 19 13.40 32.19 -6.08
N GLU A 20 13.98 33.30 -5.60
CA GLU A 20 13.73 33.82 -4.24
C GLU A 20 12.24 34.16 -3.99
N ILE A 21 11.39 34.08 -5.03
CA ILE A 21 9.93 34.27 -5.00
C ILE A 21 9.19 33.10 -4.31
N SER A 22 9.88 32.15 -3.67
CA SER A 22 9.21 31.33 -2.66
C SER A 22 8.90 32.22 -1.46
N THR A 23 7.76 32.94 -1.51
CA THR A 23 7.25 33.65 -0.33
C THR A 23 7.27 32.69 0.85
N GLU A 24 7.88 33.11 1.95
CA GLU A 24 8.10 32.28 3.15
C GLU A 24 6.79 31.62 3.62
N LEU A 25 5.65 32.30 3.38
CA LEU A 25 4.31 31.79 3.65
C LEU A 25 3.91 30.64 2.72
N ALA A 26 4.15 30.75 1.40
CA ALA A 26 3.79 29.71 0.45
C ALA A 26 4.58 28.41 0.68
N SER A 27 5.88 28.51 0.97
CA SER A 27 6.71 27.34 1.28
C SER A 27 6.28 26.64 2.57
N LYS A 28 5.87 27.41 3.59
CA LYS A 28 5.28 26.88 4.84
C LYS A 28 3.94 26.17 4.60
N VAL A 29 3.01 26.79 3.87
CA VAL A 29 1.68 26.20 3.59
C VAL A 29 1.82 24.93 2.76
N LEU A 30 2.64 24.97 1.71
CA LEU A 30 2.85 23.81 0.84
C LEU A 30 3.60 22.68 1.56
N GLY A 31 4.51 23.01 2.47
CA GLY A 31 5.14 22.01 3.34
C GLY A 31 4.14 21.30 4.26
N ILE A 32 3.21 22.05 4.86
CA ILE A 32 2.15 21.47 5.70
C ILE A 32 1.23 20.56 4.87
N LEU A 33 0.84 21.00 3.66
CA LEU A 33 0.01 20.18 2.77
C LEU A 33 0.75 18.92 2.32
N ASP A 34 2.01 19.05 1.92
CA ASP A 34 2.83 17.94 1.46
C ASP A 34 2.95 16.86 2.55
N ILE A 35 3.26 17.26 3.78
CA ILE A 35 3.41 16.29 4.87
C ILE A 35 2.09 15.61 5.23
N ILE A 36 0.96 16.31 5.16
CA ILE A 36 -0.37 15.70 5.38
C ILE A 36 -0.64 14.66 4.28
N PHE A 37 -0.45 15.01 3.01
CA PHE A 37 -0.65 14.09 1.90
C PHE A 37 0.26 12.87 1.96
N TRP A 38 1.52 13.07 2.37
CA TRP A 38 2.46 11.98 2.56
C TRP A 38 1.99 11.00 3.65
N ASN A 39 1.55 11.50 4.81
CA ASN A 39 1.05 10.66 5.90
C ASN A 39 -0.23 9.92 5.53
N VAL A 40 -1.22 10.62 4.96
CA VAL A 40 -2.45 9.98 4.48
C VAL A 40 -2.11 8.88 3.47
N GLY A 41 -1.14 9.14 2.58
CA GLY A 41 -0.62 8.14 1.65
C GLY A 41 -0.11 6.88 2.35
N ILE A 42 0.71 7.02 3.39
CA ILE A 42 1.25 5.89 4.18
C ILE A 42 0.11 5.08 4.81
N TYR A 43 -0.87 5.74 5.46
CA TYR A 43 -2.00 5.05 6.08
C TYR A 43 -2.90 4.36 5.05
N CYS A 44 -3.14 4.99 3.89
CA CYS A 44 -3.86 4.35 2.80
C CYS A 44 -3.11 3.12 2.28
N HIS A 45 -1.79 3.18 2.14
CA HIS A 45 -0.97 2.02 1.78
C HIS A 45 -1.12 0.88 2.81
N LEU A 46 -1.02 1.19 4.10
CA LEU A 46 -1.25 0.21 5.17
C LEU A 46 -2.63 -0.45 5.06
N ALA A 47 -3.69 0.34 4.86
CA ALA A 47 -5.04 -0.18 4.70
C ALA A 47 -5.17 -1.09 3.47
N ILE A 48 -4.53 -0.74 2.34
CA ILE A 48 -4.51 -1.57 1.13
C ILE A 48 -3.76 -2.88 1.38
N SER A 49 -2.58 -2.84 2.01
CA SER A 49 -1.80 -4.05 2.32
C SER A 49 -2.54 -4.98 3.26
N LEU A 50 -3.17 -4.45 4.32
CA LEU A 50 -4.02 -5.24 5.23
C LEU A 50 -5.21 -5.87 4.52
N ASN A 51 -5.91 -5.08 3.70
CA ASN A 51 -7.01 -5.59 2.88
C ASN A 51 -6.57 -6.78 2.01
N ARG A 52 -5.41 -6.67 1.34
CA ARG A 52 -4.87 -7.74 0.49
C ARG A 52 -4.54 -9.00 1.29
N VAL A 53 -3.91 -8.88 2.45
CA VAL A 53 -3.59 -10.03 3.30
C VAL A 53 -4.88 -10.75 3.71
N VAL A 54 -5.88 -10.00 4.21
CA VAL A 54 -7.17 -10.56 4.65
C VAL A 54 -7.92 -11.23 3.48
N ALA A 55 -7.92 -10.60 2.31
CA ALA A 55 -8.52 -11.16 1.09
C ALA A 55 -7.90 -12.51 0.69
N ILE A 56 -6.57 -12.64 0.84
CA ILE A 56 -5.85 -13.88 0.52
C ILE A 56 -6.03 -14.93 1.60
N THR A 57 -6.00 -14.59 2.88
CA THR A 57 -6.07 -15.56 3.98
C THR A 57 -7.48 -16.08 4.22
N PHE A 58 -8.51 -15.23 4.11
CA PHE A 58 -9.90 -15.57 4.44
C PHE A 58 -10.89 -15.33 3.28
N PRO A 59 -10.72 -15.97 2.11
CA PRO A 59 -11.52 -15.69 0.91
C PRO A 59 -13.05 -15.87 1.10
N LEU A 60 -13.48 -16.70 2.06
CA LEU A 60 -14.89 -16.99 2.32
C LEU A 60 -15.58 -15.99 3.26
N GLN A 61 -14.83 -15.26 4.11
CA GLN A 61 -15.38 -14.29 5.07
C GLN A 61 -15.22 -12.83 4.60
N VAL A 62 -14.43 -12.62 3.55
CA VAL A 62 -14.11 -11.31 2.95
C VAL A 62 -15.34 -10.60 2.38
N SER A 63 -16.34 -11.33 1.89
CA SER A 63 -17.60 -10.76 1.37
C SER A 63 -18.33 -9.86 2.37
N ASN A 64 -18.18 -10.10 3.67
CA ASN A 64 -18.86 -9.32 4.71
C ASN A 64 -17.98 -8.21 5.30
N PHE A 65 -16.66 -8.41 5.36
CA PHE A 65 -15.73 -7.43 5.94
C PHE A 65 -15.30 -6.33 4.96
N LEU A 66 -15.22 -6.65 3.66
CA LEU A 66 -14.70 -5.75 2.61
C LEU A 66 -15.79 -5.19 1.70
N SER A 67 -16.89 -4.76 2.30
CA SER A 67 -17.90 -3.96 1.61
C SER A 67 -17.35 -2.57 1.27
N VAL A 68 -17.80 -2.00 0.14
CA VAL A 68 -17.47 -0.63 -0.32
C VAL A 68 -17.65 0.40 0.81
N ARG A 69 -18.67 0.23 1.65
CA ARG A 69 -18.94 1.09 2.80
C ARG A 69 -17.82 1.01 3.85
N ASN A 70 -17.31 -0.18 4.15
CA ASN A 70 -16.25 -0.37 5.14
C ASN A 70 -14.92 0.18 4.61
N THR A 71 -14.64 0.01 3.31
CA THR A 71 -13.45 0.58 2.67
C THR A 71 -13.51 2.10 2.66
N ALA A 72 -14.67 2.70 2.39
CA ALA A 72 -14.86 4.15 2.47
C ALA A 72 -14.65 4.68 3.90
N VAL A 73 -15.18 3.99 4.91
CA VAL A 73 -14.95 4.34 6.33
C VAL A 73 -13.47 4.22 6.69
N ALA A 74 -12.77 3.17 6.22
CA ALA A 74 -11.34 3.01 6.45
C ALA A 74 -10.52 4.16 5.84
N VAL A 75 -10.87 4.60 4.63
CA VAL A 75 -10.22 5.77 3.99
C VAL A 75 -10.46 7.04 4.80
N LEU A 76 -11.70 7.27 5.28
CA LEU A 76 -11.99 8.41 6.14
C LEU A 76 -11.19 8.37 7.44
N ILE A 77 -11.03 7.18 8.05
CA ILE A 77 -10.19 7.01 9.24
C ILE A 77 -8.72 7.33 8.93
N CYS A 78 -8.18 6.88 7.79
CA CYS A 78 -6.82 7.23 7.37
C CYS A 78 -6.62 8.74 7.23
N TRP A 79 -7.60 9.44 6.67
CA TRP A 79 -7.60 10.91 6.58
C TRP A 79 -7.66 11.57 7.95
N MET A 80 -8.56 11.12 8.82
CA MET A 80 -8.69 11.64 10.18
C MET A 80 -7.42 11.43 10.99
N LEU A 81 -6.79 10.25 10.92
CA LEU A 81 -5.53 9.96 11.59
C LEU A 81 -4.38 10.80 11.01
N GLY A 82 -4.28 10.89 9.68
CA GLY A 82 -3.23 11.67 9.01
C GLY A 82 -3.28 13.17 9.35
N VAL A 83 -4.49 13.73 9.48
CA VAL A 83 -4.69 15.12 9.89
C VAL A 83 -4.49 15.27 11.40
N LEU A 84 -5.19 14.48 12.23
CA LEU A 84 -5.20 14.61 13.69
C LEU A 84 -3.80 14.45 14.31
N LEU A 85 -3.00 13.49 13.84
CA LEU A 85 -1.63 13.31 14.32
C LEU A 85 -0.70 14.45 13.90
N ARG A 86 -1.08 15.23 12.87
CA ARG A 86 -0.30 16.36 12.37
C ARG A 86 -0.79 17.73 12.85
N VAL A 87 -1.99 17.83 13.43
CA VAL A 87 -2.50 19.09 14.05
C VAL A 87 -1.55 19.70 15.09
N PRO A 88 -0.86 18.93 15.97
CA PRO A 88 0.05 19.52 16.96
C PRO A 88 1.24 20.28 16.35
N TYR A 89 1.61 19.98 15.10
CA TYR A 89 2.68 20.69 14.40
C TYR A 89 2.29 22.14 14.08
N VAL A 90 1.01 22.40 13.82
CA VAL A 90 0.50 23.74 13.52
C VAL A 90 0.53 24.63 14.76
N TRP A 91 0.37 24.04 15.95
CA TRP A 91 0.28 24.78 17.22
C TRP A 91 1.65 25.06 17.86
N ALA A 92 2.66 24.23 17.59
CA ALA A 92 3.95 24.32 18.27
C ALA A 92 5.00 25.24 17.57
N ASN A 93 4.60 26.06 16.59
CA ASN A 93 5.50 26.85 15.74
C ASN A 93 6.59 26.01 15.02
N CYS A 94 6.34 24.71 14.84
CA CYS A 94 7.25 23.80 14.14
C CYS A 94 6.90 23.80 12.65
N PHE A 95 7.56 24.65 11.86
CA PHE A 95 7.28 24.75 10.42
C PHE A 95 8.09 23.73 9.61
N PHE A 96 7.45 23.17 8.59
CA PHE A 96 8.08 22.35 7.55
C PHE A 96 8.19 23.20 6.29
N PHE A 97 9.41 23.44 5.81
CA PHE A 97 9.67 24.31 4.68
C PHE A 97 10.67 23.70 3.72
N TYR A 98 10.63 24.15 2.48
CA TYR A 98 11.55 23.71 1.44
C TYR A 98 12.83 24.55 1.48
N ASN A 99 13.98 23.91 1.59
CA ASN A 99 15.28 24.57 1.51
C ASN A 99 15.77 24.53 0.05
N THR A 100 15.81 25.70 -0.59
CA THR A 100 16.23 25.87 -1.99
C THR A 100 17.73 25.68 -2.22
N VAL A 101 18.57 25.76 -1.17
CA VAL A 101 20.03 25.56 -1.26
C VAL A 101 20.40 24.08 -1.17
N LYS A 102 19.69 23.32 -0.33
CA LYS A 102 19.95 21.88 -0.10
C LYS A 102 18.98 20.95 -0.82
N TRP A 103 18.03 21.52 -1.55
CA TRP A 103 16.98 20.83 -2.31
C TRP A 103 16.19 19.80 -1.51
N GLU A 104 15.96 20.10 -0.23
CA GLU A 104 15.31 19.18 0.68
C GLU A 104 14.29 19.90 1.55
N TRP A 105 13.24 19.17 1.89
CA TRP A 105 12.29 19.63 2.88
C TRP A 105 12.87 19.42 4.28
N ARG A 106 12.89 20.47 5.08
CA ARG A 106 13.37 20.42 6.46
C ARG A 106 12.33 20.91 7.44
N PHE A 107 12.37 20.33 8.63
CA PHE A 107 11.75 20.93 9.80
C PHE A 107 12.63 22.06 10.32
N SER A 108 12.01 23.11 10.84
CA SER A 108 12.69 24.17 11.59
C SER A 108 13.53 23.59 12.74
N GLU A 109 14.69 24.19 13.02
CA GLU A 109 15.67 23.74 14.03
C GLU A 109 15.22 23.88 15.49
N THR A 110 13.93 24.16 15.69
CA THR A 110 13.29 24.21 17.01
C THR A 110 13.21 22.82 17.64
N PRO A 111 13.42 22.66 18.97
CA PRO A 111 13.38 21.38 19.67
C PRO A 111 11.94 20.87 19.82
N CYS A 112 11.38 20.38 18.72
CA CYS A 112 10.04 19.83 18.68
C CYS A 112 10.13 18.32 18.97
N ILE A 113 9.99 17.92 20.24
CA ILE A 113 10.05 16.50 20.64
C ILE A 113 9.00 15.63 19.91
N PHE A 114 7.89 16.25 19.51
CA PHE A 114 6.82 15.60 18.75
C PHE A 114 7.28 15.18 17.34
N VAL A 115 8.22 15.90 16.70
CA VAL A 115 8.76 15.56 15.38
C VAL A 115 9.52 14.22 15.44
N LEU A 116 10.38 14.06 16.45
CA LEU A 116 11.18 12.85 16.65
C LEU A 116 10.29 11.62 16.90
N ILE A 117 9.31 11.75 17.79
CA ILE A 117 8.37 10.66 18.11
C ILE A 117 7.59 10.24 16.86
N ASN A 118 7.03 11.20 16.12
CA ASN A 118 6.29 10.92 14.90
C ASN A 118 7.16 10.30 13.81
N PHE A 119 8.43 10.71 13.71
CA PHE A 119 9.36 10.12 12.75
C PHE A 119 9.55 8.63 13.01
N HIS A 120 9.78 8.23 14.27
CA HIS A 120 9.90 6.83 14.65
C HIS A 120 8.60 6.04 14.43
N ILE A 121 7.43 6.62 14.76
CA ILE A 121 6.13 6.00 14.50
C ILE A 121 5.94 5.78 12.99
N THR A 122 6.26 6.78 12.17
CA THR A 122 6.11 6.71 10.72
C THR A 122 7.03 5.64 10.13
N GLN A 123 8.28 5.56 10.59
CA GLN A 123 9.21 4.51 10.19
C GLN A 123 8.70 3.11 10.56
N ALA A 124 8.18 2.93 11.79
CA ALA A 124 7.63 1.65 12.22
C ALA A 124 6.44 1.22 11.34
N VAL A 125 5.57 2.16 10.97
CA VAL A 125 4.44 1.89 10.05
C VAL A 125 4.94 1.49 8.66
N ILE A 126 5.96 2.16 8.11
CA ILE A 126 6.53 1.78 6.81
C ILE A 126 7.11 0.37 6.85
N ILE A 127 7.86 0.02 7.91
CA ILE A 127 8.39 -1.33 8.10
C ILE A 127 7.24 -2.35 8.14
N LEU A 128 6.17 -2.05 8.88
CA LEU A 128 4.98 -2.90 8.93
C LEU A 128 4.35 -3.10 7.55
N ILE A 129 4.23 -2.05 6.73
CA ILE A 129 3.72 -2.14 5.36
C ILE A 129 4.58 -3.08 4.52
N VAL A 130 5.91 -2.91 4.55
CA VAL A 130 6.84 -3.75 3.81
C VAL A 130 6.70 -5.23 4.23
N VAL A 131 6.57 -5.49 5.53
CA VAL A 131 6.35 -6.85 6.03
C VAL A 131 5.02 -7.42 5.52
N LEU A 132 3.93 -6.65 5.57
CA LEU A 132 2.62 -7.08 5.08
C LEU A 132 2.60 -7.34 3.57
N ASP A 133 3.27 -6.50 2.79
CA ASP A 133 3.41 -6.67 1.35
C ASP A 133 4.24 -7.92 1.01
N CYS A 134 5.34 -8.14 1.73
CA CYS A 134 6.14 -9.37 1.62
C CYS A 134 5.31 -10.62 1.95
N ILE A 135 4.54 -10.59 3.03
CA ILE A 135 3.61 -11.68 3.41
C ILE A 135 2.60 -11.91 2.27
N THR A 136 1.99 -10.86 1.74
CA THR A 136 1.04 -10.92 0.63
C THR A 136 1.66 -11.61 -0.58
N LEU A 137 2.88 -11.22 -0.97
CA LEU A 137 3.59 -11.81 -2.10
C LEU A 137 3.93 -13.28 -1.86
N ILE A 138 4.38 -13.64 -0.65
CA ILE A 138 4.69 -15.02 -0.29
C ILE A 138 3.42 -15.89 -0.34
N CYS A 139 2.33 -15.46 0.29
CA CYS A 139 1.06 -16.17 0.27
C CYS A 139 0.53 -16.35 -1.16
N LEU A 140 0.65 -15.33 -2.00
CA LEU A 140 0.27 -15.40 -3.41
C LEU A 140 1.11 -16.44 -4.17
N ARG A 141 2.44 -16.47 -3.95
CA ARG A 141 3.35 -17.44 -4.57
C ARG A 141 3.03 -18.87 -4.14
N ILE A 142 2.74 -19.10 -2.86
CA ILE A 142 2.35 -20.42 -2.33
C ILE A 142 1.05 -20.90 -2.99
N LYS A 143 0.02 -20.04 -3.03
CA LYS A 143 -1.26 -20.38 -3.67
C LYS A 143 -1.12 -20.64 -5.17
N HIS A 144 -0.33 -19.83 -5.87
CA HIS A 144 -0.06 -20.03 -7.30
C HIS A 144 0.65 -21.37 -7.57
N LYS A 145 1.66 -21.73 -6.76
CA LYS A 145 2.36 -23.03 -6.88
C LYS A 145 1.40 -24.19 -6.57
N GLY A 146 0.59 -24.07 -5.53
CA GLY A 146 -0.44 -25.05 -5.17
C GLY A 146 -1.46 -25.27 -6.29
N ASN A 147 -1.99 -24.20 -6.87
CA ASN A 147 -2.94 -24.26 -7.99
C ASN A 147 -2.30 -24.90 -9.24
N LYS A 148 -1.04 -24.57 -9.56
CA LYS A 148 -0.34 -25.19 -10.69
C LYS A 148 -0.17 -26.70 -10.48
N THR A 149 0.19 -27.13 -9.26
CA THR A 149 0.29 -28.55 -8.91
C THR A 149 -1.07 -29.25 -8.94
N GLN A 150 -2.13 -28.63 -8.39
CA GLN A 150 -3.49 -29.19 -8.46
C GLN A 150 -4.02 -29.29 -9.89
N TYR A 151 -3.80 -28.27 -10.72
CA TYR A 151 -4.16 -28.30 -12.13
C TYR A 151 -3.42 -29.41 -12.88
N HIS A 152 -2.11 -29.55 -12.64
CA HIS A 152 -1.33 -30.60 -13.29
C HIS A 152 -1.78 -32.00 -12.86
N ASN A 153 -2.01 -32.21 -11.56
CA ASN A 153 -2.53 -33.46 -11.03
C ASN A 153 -3.94 -33.75 -11.56
N GLY A 154 -4.81 -32.74 -11.65
CA GLY A 154 -6.15 -32.85 -12.23
C GLY A 154 -6.14 -33.22 -13.71
N ILE A 155 -5.19 -32.70 -14.50
CA ILE A 155 -5.00 -33.12 -15.90
C ILE A 155 -4.55 -34.58 -15.96
N TYR A 156 -3.54 -34.97 -15.19
CA TYR A 156 -3.05 -36.36 -15.20
C TYR A 156 -4.11 -37.37 -14.77
N THR A 157 -4.89 -37.06 -13.73
CA THR A 157 -5.98 -37.94 -13.26
C THR A 157 -7.05 -38.09 -14.34
N ASN A 158 -7.43 -37.00 -15.02
CA ASN A 158 -8.38 -37.06 -16.14
C ASN A 158 -7.86 -37.89 -17.32
N ILE A 159 -6.58 -37.73 -17.70
CA ILE A 159 -5.95 -38.52 -18.76
C ILE A 159 -5.90 -40.01 -18.38
N ALA A 160 -5.52 -40.32 -17.14
CA ALA A 160 -5.47 -41.70 -16.65
C ALA A 160 -6.86 -42.35 -16.59
N ALA A 161 -7.89 -41.60 -16.15
CA ALA A 161 -9.28 -42.06 -16.14
C ALA A 161 -9.81 -42.35 -17.55
N ARG A 162 -9.47 -41.48 -18.52
CA ARG A 162 -9.84 -41.69 -19.93
C ARG A 162 -9.19 -42.95 -20.52
N LYS A 163 -7.89 -43.18 -20.26
CA LYS A 163 -7.20 -44.41 -20.72
C LYS A 163 -7.83 -45.68 -20.15
N ARG A 164 -8.26 -45.70 -18.88
CA ARG A 164 -8.95 -46.86 -18.28
C ARG A 164 -10.26 -47.18 -19.01
N LYS A 165 -11.10 -46.17 -19.26
CA LYS A 165 -12.35 -46.35 -20.03
C LYS A 165 -12.10 -46.93 -21.42
N GLU A 166 -11.08 -46.46 -22.13
CA GLU A 166 -10.75 -46.97 -23.47
C GLU A 166 -10.33 -48.45 -23.44
N MET A 167 -9.65 -48.90 -22.37
CA MET A 167 -9.29 -50.32 -22.18
C MET A 167 -10.51 -51.18 -21.85
N GLU A 168 -11.41 -50.72 -20.98
CA GLU A 168 -12.65 -51.43 -20.63
C GLU A 168 -13.54 -51.66 -21.86
N VAL A 169 -13.70 -50.64 -22.72
CA VAL A 169 -14.48 -50.77 -23.96
C VAL A 169 -13.88 -51.81 -24.91
N ARG A 170 -12.54 -51.91 -24.98
CA ARG A 170 -11.85 -52.93 -25.80
C ARG A 170 -12.06 -54.33 -25.24
N PHE A 171 -11.99 -54.50 -23.92
CA PHE A 171 -12.26 -55.79 -23.26
C PHE A 171 -13.70 -56.28 -23.51
N VAL A 172 -14.70 -55.41 -23.36
CA VAL A 172 -16.11 -55.78 -23.61
C VAL A 172 -16.33 -56.19 -25.07
N LYS A 173 -15.65 -55.52 -26.03
CA LYS A 173 -15.69 -55.92 -27.44
C LYS A 173 -15.07 -57.29 -27.71
N GLN A 174 -14.05 -57.69 -26.95
CA GLN A 174 -13.41 -59.01 -27.09
C GLN A 174 -14.27 -60.14 -26.51
N VAL A 175 -15.01 -59.89 -25.42
CA VAL A 175 -15.87 -60.89 -24.77
C VAL A 175 -17.17 -61.15 -25.55
N LYS A 176 -17.63 -60.20 -26.36
CA LYS A 176 -18.84 -60.34 -27.19
C LYS A 176 -18.62 -61.05 -28.54
N ARG A 177 -17.42 -61.57 -28.81
CA ARG A 177 -17.07 -62.24 -30.06
C ARG A 177 -16.82 -63.72 -29.81
#